data_AF-A0A088F8F8-F1
#
_entry.id   AF-A0A088F8F8-F1
#
_cell.length_a   1.000
_cell.length_b   1.000
_cell.length_c   1.000
_cell.angle_alpha   90.00
_cell.angle_beta   90.00
_cell.angle_gamma   90.00
#
_symmetry.space_group_name_H-M   'P 1'
#
loop_
_entity.id
_entity.type
_entity.pdbx_description
1 polymer ?
#
loop_
_entity_poly.entity_id
_entity_poly.type
_entity_poly.pdbx_seq_one_letter_code
_entity_poly.pdbx_strand_id
1 'polypeptide(L)'
;MAPFDYHYNRFPPAGLGLERIIALIGPASAAVARYDGILSAIPNANVLLSPLTTHEAVLSSRIEGTQATMQEVLEFEAEGESKAFSSAKRADIDEIISYRNALNHAVDMLQKLPLCQRLVCAHTGY
;
A
#
# COMPACT_ATOMS: atom_id res chain seq x y z
N MET A 1 8.56 -23.05 -20.44
CA MET A 1 8.88 -22.33 -19.19
C MET A 1 9.47 -23.36 -18.23
N ALA A 2 10.72 -23.22 -17.78
CA ALA A 2 11.25 -24.11 -16.74
C ALA A 2 10.51 -23.83 -15.41
N PRO A 3 10.22 -24.85 -14.58
CA PRO A 3 9.61 -24.63 -13.27
C PRO A 3 10.53 -23.75 -12.42
N PHE A 4 9.97 -22.69 -11.84
CA PHE A 4 10.66 -21.88 -10.84
C PHE A 4 10.85 -22.71 -9.58
N ASP A 5 12.09 -22.87 -9.14
CA ASP A 5 12.39 -23.53 -7.87
C ASP A 5 12.12 -22.56 -6.71
N TYR A 6 11.00 -22.78 -6.01
CA TYR A 6 10.61 -21.95 -4.88
C TYR A 6 11.34 -22.39 -3.61
N HIS A 7 12.02 -21.45 -2.93
CA HIS A 7 12.74 -21.71 -1.69
C HIS A 7 11.83 -21.79 -0.44
N TYR A 8 10.81 -22.66 -0.47
CA TYR A 8 9.90 -22.86 0.66
C TYR A 8 10.63 -23.31 1.92
N ASN A 9 10.22 -22.79 3.09
CA ASN A 9 10.76 -23.12 4.42
C ASN A 9 12.28 -22.87 4.61
N ARG A 10 12.89 -22.02 3.76
CA ARG A 10 14.32 -21.67 3.84
C ARG A 10 14.58 -20.23 4.28
N PHE A 11 13.60 -19.62 4.96
CA PHE A 11 13.75 -18.28 5.55
C PHE A 11 14.08 -18.39 7.05
N PRO A 12 15.01 -17.56 7.57
CA PRO A 12 15.85 -16.61 6.84
C PRO A 12 16.95 -17.33 6.03
N PRO A 13 17.40 -16.76 4.91
CA PRO A 13 18.50 -17.33 4.13
C PRO A 13 19.80 -17.34 4.95
N ALA A 14 20.64 -18.36 4.76
CA ALA A 14 21.90 -18.54 5.48
C ALA A 14 22.93 -17.40 5.25
N GLY A 15 22.80 -16.67 4.14
CA GLY A 15 23.58 -15.47 3.84
C GLY A 15 22.76 -14.50 3.02
N LEU A 16 22.78 -13.22 3.39
CA LEU A 16 21.97 -12.17 2.75
C LEU A 16 22.65 -11.52 1.55
N GLY A 17 23.94 -11.77 1.32
CA GLY A 17 24.72 -11.13 0.25
C GLY A 17 24.71 -9.59 0.36
N LEU A 18 24.86 -9.08 1.59
CA LEU A 18 24.74 -7.65 1.92
C LEU A 18 25.71 -6.79 1.11
N GLU A 19 26.85 -7.34 0.73
CA GLU A 19 27.90 -6.68 -0.06
C GLU A 19 27.34 -6.09 -1.36
N ARG A 20 26.32 -6.73 -1.96
CA ARG A 20 25.67 -6.28 -3.20
C ARG A 20 24.75 -5.08 -3.01
N ILE A 21 24.25 -4.87 -1.79
CA ILE A 21 23.25 -3.82 -1.49
C ILE A 21 23.75 -2.78 -0.48
N ILE A 22 24.91 -3.00 0.15
CA ILE A 22 25.41 -2.17 1.25
C ILE A 22 25.55 -0.69 0.85
N ALA A 23 26.00 -0.44 -0.39
CA ALA A 23 26.10 0.91 -0.95
C ALA A 23 24.74 1.57 -1.19
N LEU A 24 23.65 0.79 -1.31
CA LEU A 24 22.28 1.28 -1.51
C LEU A 24 21.55 1.53 -0.18
N ILE A 25 21.96 0.88 0.91
CA ILE A 25 21.32 1.04 2.23
C ILE A 25 21.41 2.50 2.70
N GLY A 26 22.58 3.13 2.59
CA GLY A 26 22.78 4.52 3.00
C GLY A 26 21.85 5.50 2.27
N PRO A 27 21.87 5.55 0.92
CA PRO A 27 20.96 6.37 0.13
C PRO A 27 19.47 6.10 0.41
N ALA A 28 19.07 4.83 0.54
CA ALA A 28 17.69 4.47 0.85
C ALA A 28 17.26 4.98 2.23
N SER A 29 18.08 4.75 3.26
CA SER A 29 17.82 5.25 4.61
C SER A 29 17.77 6.79 4.65
N ALA A 30 18.65 7.47 3.92
CA ALA A 30 18.65 8.93 3.84
C ALA A 30 17.41 9.48 3.12
N ALA A 31 16.89 8.77 2.12
CA ALA A 31 15.65 9.14 1.44
C ALA A 31 14.43 9.01 2.37
N VAL A 32 14.35 7.91 3.12
CA VAL A 32 13.29 7.70 4.13
C VAL A 32 13.36 8.74 5.24
N ALA A 33 14.55 9.02 5.77
CA ALA A 33 14.73 10.03 6.82
C ALA A 33 14.37 11.45 6.34
N ARG A 34 14.67 11.78 5.08
CA ARG A 34 14.27 13.07 4.48
C ARG A 34 12.76 13.17 4.35
N TYR A 35 12.10 12.10 3.93
CA TYR A 35 10.64 12.03 3.86
C TYR A 35 10.01 12.25 5.24
N ASP A 36 10.48 11.53 6.26
CA ASP A 36 10.02 11.67 7.64
C ASP A 36 10.25 13.10 8.19
N GLY A 37 11.43 13.66 7.93
CA GLY A 37 11.76 15.04 8.29
C GLY A 37 10.83 16.07 7.66
N ILE A 38 10.49 15.94 6.37
CA ILE A 38 9.54 16.84 5.70
C ILE A 38 8.16 16.75 6.34
N LEU A 39 7.65 15.54 6.60
CA LEU A 39 6.34 15.33 7.21
C LEU A 39 6.25 15.92 8.61
N SER A 40 7.32 15.81 9.40
CA SER A 40 7.37 16.34 10.77
C SER A 40 7.18 17.86 10.86
N ALA A 41 7.48 18.59 9.79
CA ALA A 41 7.36 20.05 9.72
C ALA A 41 5.98 20.53 9.23
N ILE A 42 5.11 19.64 8.74
CA ILE A 42 3.81 20.01 8.16
C ILE A 42 2.73 19.97 9.25
N PRO A 43 1.95 21.06 9.46
CA PRO A 43 0.92 21.12 10.50
C PRO A 43 -0.14 20.01 10.41
N ASN A 44 -0.48 19.58 9.18
CA ASN A 44 -1.35 18.45 8.92
C ASN A 44 -0.83 17.64 7.73
N ALA A 45 0.08 16.69 8.01
CA ALA A 45 0.67 15.83 7.00
C ALA A 45 -0.38 15.04 6.19
N ASN A 46 -1.55 14.72 6.76
CA ASN A 46 -2.59 13.94 6.10
C ASN A 46 -3.12 14.59 4.81
N VAL A 47 -3.05 15.92 4.69
CA VAL A 47 -3.43 16.64 3.47
C VAL A 47 -2.56 16.21 2.28
N LEU A 48 -1.27 15.95 2.50
CA LEU A 48 -0.36 15.46 1.46
C LEU A 48 -0.36 13.94 1.35
N LEU A 49 -0.50 13.23 2.48
CA LEU A 49 -0.44 11.78 2.51
C LEU A 49 -1.66 11.13 1.86
N SER A 50 -2.86 11.67 2.07
CA SER A 50 -4.11 11.12 1.53
C SER A 50 -4.05 10.86 0.01
N PRO A 51 -3.72 11.85 -0.86
CA PRO A 51 -3.62 11.61 -2.29
C PRO A 51 -2.48 10.64 -2.68
N LEU A 52 -1.38 10.59 -1.93
CA LEU A 52 -0.29 9.64 -2.17
C LEU A 52 -0.72 8.20 -1.87
N THR A 53 -1.45 7.99 -0.77
CA THR A 53 -2.03 6.69 -0.43
C THR A 53 -3.08 6.27 -1.43
N THR A 54 -3.91 7.20 -1.95
CA THR A 54 -4.85 6.90 -3.04
C THR A 54 -4.12 6.49 -4.32
N HIS A 55 -3.06 7.20 -4.67
CA HIS A 55 -2.26 6.87 -5.85
C HIS A 55 -1.58 5.50 -5.73
N GLU A 56 -1.03 5.18 -4.56
CA GLU A 56 -0.44 3.86 -4.29
C GLU A 56 -1.49 2.76 -4.41
N ALA A 57 -2.68 2.92 -3.81
CA ALA A 57 -3.75 1.93 -3.88
C ALA A 57 -4.24 1.70 -5.32
N VAL A 58 -4.32 2.76 -6.15
CA VAL A 58 -4.64 2.66 -7.58
C VAL A 58 -3.56 1.87 -8.32
N LEU A 59 -2.27 2.14 -8.06
CA LEU A 59 -1.17 1.45 -8.71
C LEU A 59 -1.11 -0.03 -8.31
N SER A 60 -1.30 -0.34 -7.03
CA SER A 60 -1.30 -1.69 -6.50
C SER A 60 -2.47 -2.51 -7.06
N SER A 61 -3.70 -1.96 -7.01
CA SER A 61 -4.89 -2.63 -7.54
C SER A 61 -4.84 -2.81 -9.06
N ARG A 62 -4.09 -1.97 -9.79
CA ARG A 62 -3.91 -2.14 -11.25
C ARG A 62 -3.14 -3.41 -11.61
N ILE A 63 -2.23 -3.85 -10.73
CA ILE A 63 -1.51 -5.12 -10.90
C ILE A 63 -2.48 -6.31 -10.84
N GLU A 64 -3.57 -6.17 -10.08
CA GLU A 64 -4.62 -7.18 -9.92
C GLU A 64 -5.70 -7.12 -11.01
N GLY A 65 -5.70 -6.06 -11.83
CA GLY A 65 -6.52 -5.94 -13.04
C GLY A 65 -7.53 -4.80 -13.04
N THR A 66 -7.67 -4.07 -11.92
CA THR A 66 -8.58 -2.92 -11.84
C THR A 66 -8.28 -1.86 -12.90
N GLN A 67 -9.32 -1.21 -13.40
CA GLN A 67 -9.25 -0.20 -14.46
C GLN A 67 -9.83 1.13 -13.99
N ALA A 68 -9.47 1.57 -12.79
CA ALA A 68 -9.81 2.91 -12.28
C ALA A 68 -8.57 3.83 -12.18
N THR A 69 -8.81 5.12 -12.33
CA THR A 69 -7.80 6.18 -12.21
C THR A 69 -7.92 6.89 -10.86
N MET A 70 -6.83 7.52 -10.43
CA MET A 70 -6.83 8.34 -9.21
C MET A 70 -7.88 9.46 -9.29
N GLN A 71 -8.07 10.07 -10.46
CA GLN A 71 -9.08 11.11 -10.65
C GLN A 71 -10.49 10.55 -10.42
N GLU A 72 -10.83 9.40 -11.01
CA GLU A 72 -12.15 8.77 -10.82
C GLU A 72 -12.40 8.41 -9.34
N VAL A 73 -11.37 7.93 -8.62
CA VAL A 73 -11.48 7.64 -7.18
C VAL A 73 -11.70 8.92 -6.37
N LEU A 74 -10.95 9.99 -6.63
CA LEU A 74 -11.14 11.27 -5.93
C LEU A 74 -12.49 11.91 -6.23
N GLU A 75 -12.94 11.83 -7.47
CA GLU A 75 -14.27 12.27 -7.89
C GLU A 75 -15.37 11.49 -7.17
N PHE A 76 -15.19 10.17 -7.05
CA PHE A 76 -16.09 9.33 -6.28
C PHE A 76 -16.12 9.71 -4.79
N GLU A 77 -14.98 9.97 -4.16
CA GLU A 77 -14.93 10.40 -2.76
C GLU A 77 -15.60 11.77 -2.54
N ALA A 78 -15.54 12.67 -3.54
CA ALA A 78 -16.11 14.01 -3.46
C ALA A 78 -17.63 14.04 -3.70
N GLU A 79 -18.12 13.29 -4.68
CA GLU A 79 -19.53 13.31 -5.12
C GLU A 79 -20.35 12.13 -4.56
N GLY A 80 -19.68 11.08 -4.06
CA GLY A 80 -20.29 9.86 -3.55
C GLY A 80 -21.16 9.16 -4.59
N GLU A 81 -22.33 8.68 -4.16
CA GLU A 81 -23.32 8.02 -5.03
C GLU A 81 -23.97 8.96 -6.05
N SER A 82 -23.75 10.28 -5.95
CA SER A 82 -24.29 11.24 -6.91
C SER A 82 -23.60 11.15 -8.28
N LYS A 83 -22.42 10.50 -8.34
CA LYS A 83 -21.67 10.30 -9.57
C LYS A 83 -22.03 8.99 -10.26
N ALA A 84 -22.47 9.09 -11.51
CA ALA A 84 -22.83 7.92 -12.32
C ALA A 84 -21.58 7.25 -12.91
N PHE A 85 -21.05 6.24 -12.23
CA PHE A 85 -20.10 5.28 -12.80
C PHE A 85 -20.82 4.04 -13.31
N SER A 86 -20.24 3.35 -14.29
CA SER A 86 -20.70 2.01 -14.64
C SER A 86 -20.51 1.05 -13.46
N SER A 87 -21.30 -0.03 -13.38
CA SER A 87 -21.17 -1.01 -12.29
C SER A 87 -19.77 -1.62 -12.20
N ALA A 88 -19.14 -1.93 -13.33
CA ALA A 88 -17.78 -2.44 -13.39
C ALA A 88 -16.76 -1.42 -12.85
N LYS A 89 -16.87 -0.15 -13.27
CA LYS A 89 -15.98 0.90 -12.78
C LYS A 89 -16.17 1.16 -11.29
N ARG A 90 -17.41 1.09 -10.81
CA ARG A 90 -17.72 1.25 -9.39
C ARG A 90 -17.08 0.13 -8.56
N ALA A 91 -17.15 -1.12 -9.02
CA ALA A 91 -16.48 -2.23 -8.37
C ALA A 91 -14.96 -2.01 -8.26
N ASP A 92 -14.30 -1.56 -9.34
CA ASP A 92 -12.86 -1.22 -9.31
C ASP A 92 -12.54 -0.13 -8.28
N ILE A 93 -13.38 0.91 -8.19
CA ILE A 93 -13.21 2.00 -7.22
C ILE A 93 -13.41 1.49 -5.79
N ASP A 94 -14.44 0.68 -5.55
CA ASP A 94 -14.73 0.11 -4.23
C ASP A 94 -13.61 -0.84 -3.77
N GLU A 95 -12.96 -1.56 -4.70
CA GLU A 95 -11.78 -2.38 -4.43
C GLU A 95 -10.58 -1.52 -3.96
N ILE A 96 -10.30 -0.42 -4.65
CA ILE A 96 -9.24 0.53 -4.27
C ILE A 96 -9.52 1.16 -2.91
N ILE A 97 -10.78 1.50 -2.61
CA ILE A 97 -11.18 2.03 -1.30
C ILE A 97 -11.01 0.96 -0.22
N SER A 98 -11.40 -0.28 -0.51
CA SER A 98 -11.22 -1.42 0.39
C SER A 98 -9.75 -1.65 0.72
N TYR A 99 -8.86 -1.57 -0.29
CA TYR A 99 -7.41 -1.61 -0.09
C TYR A 99 -6.94 -0.56 0.91
N ARG A 100 -7.35 0.70 0.75
CA ARG A 100 -6.95 1.80 1.64
C ARG A 100 -7.48 1.60 3.06
N ASN A 101 -8.73 1.14 3.18
CA ASN A 101 -9.34 0.84 4.48
C ASN A 101 -8.61 -0.31 5.18
N ALA A 102 -8.25 -1.37 4.45
CA ALA A 102 -7.44 -2.48 4.95
C ALA A 102 -6.08 -2.01 5.46
N LEU A 103 -5.39 -1.18 4.67
CA LEU A 103 -4.09 -0.64 5.01
C LEU A 103 -4.14 0.21 6.27
N ASN A 104 -5.08 1.16 6.35
CA ASN A 104 -5.26 2.02 7.53
C ASN A 104 -5.59 1.17 8.78
N HIS A 105 -6.48 0.19 8.63
CA HIS A 105 -6.82 -0.71 9.73
C HIS A 105 -5.61 -1.52 10.22
N ALA A 106 -4.79 -2.03 9.29
CA ALA A 106 -3.56 -2.75 9.63
C ALA A 106 -2.54 -1.85 10.36
N VAL A 107 -2.39 -0.59 9.95
CA VAL A 107 -1.54 0.41 10.62
C VAL A 107 -2.02 0.68 12.05
N ASP A 108 -3.33 0.84 12.26
CA ASP A 108 -3.91 1.02 13.59
C ASP A 108 -3.69 -0.22 14.48
N MET A 109 -3.81 -1.42 13.90
CA MET A 109 -3.54 -2.67 14.61
C MET A 109 -2.08 -2.82 15.02
N LEU A 110 -1.11 -2.34 14.21
CA LEU A 110 0.32 -2.37 14.53
C LEU A 110 0.66 -1.62 15.82
N GLN A 111 -0.19 -0.68 16.27
CA GLN A 111 0.00 -0.01 17.56
C GLN A 111 -0.19 -0.94 18.76
N LYS A 112 -0.88 -2.07 18.58
CA LYS A 112 -1.26 -3.01 19.66
C LYS A 112 -0.74 -4.43 19.43
N LEU A 113 -0.45 -4.78 18.19
CA LEU A 113 -0.02 -6.11 17.77
C LEU A 113 1.30 -6.02 17.01
N PRO A 114 2.24 -6.96 17.21
CA PRO A 114 3.39 -7.06 16.34
C PRO A 114 2.96 -7.49 14.93
N LEU A 115 3.84 -7.31 13.94
CA LEU A 115 3.65 -7.89 12.61
C LEU A 115 3.53 -9.41 12.73
N CYS A 116 2.31 -9.92 12.54
CA CYS A 116 1.98 -11.33 12.74
C CYS A 116 0.86 -11.75 11.77
N GLN A 117 0.64 -13.06 11.66
CA GLN A 117 -0.39 -13.61 10.78
C GLN A 117 -1.79 -13.03 11.06
N ARG A 118 -2.12 -12.80 12.35
CA ARG A 118 -3.40 -12.18 12.73
C ARG A 118 -3.59 -10.81 12.10
N LEU A 119 -2.52 -10.03 12.00
CA LEU A 119 -2.54 -8.71 11.36
C LEU A 119 -2.74 -8.83 9.86
N VAL A 120 -1.98 -9.72 9.22
CA VAL A 120 -2.06 -9.95 7.76
C VAL A 120 -3.45 -10.45 7.33
N CYS A 121 -4.07 -11.31 8.13
CA CYS A 121 -5.40 -11.87 7.84
C CYS A 121 -6.56 -11.03 8.40
N ALA A 122 -6.31 -9.84 8.96
CA ALA A 122 -7.35 -9.07 9.65
C ALA A 122 -8.47 -8.60 8.71
N HIS A 123 -8.15 -8.37 7.43
CA HIS A 123 -9.09 -7.87 6.43
C HIS A 123 -9.69 -8.96 5.52
N THR A 124 -9.27 -10.22 5.66
CA THR A 124 -9.78 -11.34 4.86
C THR A 124 -11.09 -11.93 5.41
N GLY A 125 -11.84 -11.14 6.20
CA GLY A 125 -13.10 -11.54 6.82
C GLY A 125 -14.31 -11.10 5.98
N TYR A 126 -14.48 -11.71 4.82
CA TYR A 126 -15.76 -11.82 4.10
C TYR A 126 -16.12 -13.29 3.95
#